data_AF-R6HLZ8-F1
#
_entry.id   AF-R6HLZ8-F1
#
_cell.length_a   1.000
_cell.length_b   1.000
_cell.length_c   1.000
_cell.angle_alpha   90.00
_cell.angle_beta   90.00
_cell.angle_gamma   90.00
#
_symmetry.space_group_name_H-M   'P 1'
#
loop_
_entity.id
_entity.type
_entity.pdbx_description
1 polymer ?
#
loop_
_entity_poly.entity_id
_entity_poly.type
_entity_poly.pdbx_seq_one_letter_code
_entity_poly.pdbx_strand_id
1 'polypeptide(L)'
;MATMQEIIKKYNLENLGGNDNFINDKFDAREWSAPIIQEPQVLKEYLDASGIVGSTIKEIAVVHQNYHIYNRNIFYLENGRSNNFYIEDILDPIIIITDKGCYEIDFSESSTVRLTKDCLKRCMYDFENSFYEDKLDMRKTFSILNNKQIIGFTIKEQDFEHADDDFTGSYGIGLDSAQKSYIKELIFFTNDNRKLVFINDFDDGVLYLLDADVEKGFKDW
;
A
#
# COMPACT_ATOMS: atom_id res chain seq x y z
N MET A 1 10.70 -21.18 4.03
CA MET A 1 10.83 -19.74 3.71
C MET A 1 11.01 -19.00 5.01
N ALA A 2 11.75 -17.89 5.00
CA ALA A 2 11.84 -17.03 6.18
C ALA A 2 10.48 -16.41 6.49
N THR A 3 10.22 -16.11 7.75
CA THR A 3 9.05 -15.37 8.24
C THR A 3 9.32 -13.87 8.19
N MET A 4 8.26 -13.04 8.19
CA MET A 4 8.39 -11.57 8.23
C MET A 4 9.24 -11.11 9.43
N GLN A 5 9.08 -11.75 10.58
CA GLN A 5 9.88 -11.51 11.79
C GLN A 5 11.38 -11.84 11.62
N GLU A 6 11.71 -12.87 10.85
CA GLU A 6 13.11 -13.19 10.53
C GLU A 6 13.70 -12.17 9.57
N ILE A 7 12.92 -11.62 8.62
CA ILE A 7 13.37 -10.53 7.74
C ILE A 7 13.63 -9.24 8.54
N ILE A 8 12.71 -8.86 9.44
CA ILE A 8 12.89 -7.70 10.35
C ILE A 8 14.21 -7.82 11.11
N LYS A 9 14.48 -8.99 11.70
CA LYS A 9 15.73 -9.23 12.45
C LYS A 9 16.97 -9.26 11.54
N LYS A 10 16.87 -9.87 10.37
CA LYS A 10 17.98 -10.02 9.40
C LYS A 10 18.49 -8.65 8.94
N TYR A 11 17.58 -7.72 8.65
CA TYR A 11 17.90 -6.39 8.14
C TYR A 11 17.88 -5.30 9.21
N ASN A 12 17.62 -5.65 10.47
CA ASN A 12 17.46 -4.70 11.57
C ASN A 12 16.47 -3.56 11.22
N LEU A 13 15.33 -3.94 10.66
CA LEU A 13 14.30 -2.98 10.25
C LEU A 13 13.77 -2.22 11.46
N GLU A 14 13.71 -0.90 11.34
CA GLU A 14 13.08 -0.03 12.33
C GLU A 14 11.56 -0.04 12.12
N ASN A 15 10.80 0.04 13.20
CA ASN A 15 9.35 0.20 13.13
C ASN A 15 9.00 1.68 13.29
N LEU A 16 8.14 2.20 12.41
CA LEU A 16 7.54 3.51 12.61
C LEU A 16 6.35 3.37 13.56
N GLY A 17 6.59 3.55 14.85
CA GLY A 17 5.52 3.66 15.84
C GLY A 17 5.54 2.65 16.99
N GLY A 18 4.40 2.59 17.68
CA GLY A 18 4.20 1.97 19.00
C GLY A 18 3.68 0.52 19.01
N ASN A 19 3.31 0.03 20.20
CA ASN A 19 3.00 -1.37 20.52
C ASN A 19 1.61 -1.85 20.01
N ASP A 20 1.11 -1.30 18.89
CA ASP A 20 -0.23 -1.56 18.35
C ASP A 20 -1.37 -1.23 19.36
N ASN A 21 -1.14 -0.21 20.20
CA ASN A 21 -2.04 0.20 21.28
C ASN A 21 -3.07 1.23 20.79
N PHE A 22 -3.97 0.79 19.93
CA PHE A 22 -5.03 1.65 19.39
C PHE A 22 -6.10 2.01 20.43
N ILE A 23 -6.25 3.31 20.73
CA ILE A 23 -7.25 3.81 21.69
C ILE A 23 -8.65 3.77 21.06
N ASN A 24 -9.62 3.19 21.77
CA ASN A 24 -11.02 3.07 21.31
C ASN A 24 -11.16 2.42 19.92
N ASP A 25 -10.26 1.50 19.58
CA ASP A 25 -10.21 0.84 18.27
C ASP A 25 -10.09 1.81 17.09
N LYS A 26 -9.52 3.00 17.32
CA LYS A 26 -9.20 3.98 16.27
C LYS A 26 -7.76 3.80 15.84
N PHE A 27 -7.54 3.74 14.53
CA PHE A 27 -6.20 3.68 13.98
C PHE A 27 -5.47 5.01 14.17
N ASP A 28 -4.19 4.91 14.52
CA ASP A 28 -3.22 6.00 14.55
C ASP A 28 -1.94 5.48 13.88
N ALA A 29 -1.51 6.14 12.80
CA ALA A 29 -0.33 5.75 12.05
C ALA A 29 0.94 5.74 12.91
N ARG A 30 0.99 6.48 14.02
CA ARG A 30 2.13 6.55 14.94
C ARG A 30 2.14 5.43 15.98
N GLU A 31 1.03 4.73 16.19
CA GLU A 31 0.95 3.59 17.13
C GLU A 31 1.04 2.23 16.43
N TRP A 32 1.00 2.21 15.09
CA TRP A 32 1.06 1.00 14.29
C TRP A 32 2.50 0.51 14.11
N SER A 33 2.83 -0.65 14.67
CA SER A 33 4.17 -1.24 14.70
C SER A 33 4.59 -1.88 13.36
N ALA A 34 4.49 -1.12 12.27
CA ALA A 34 4.91 -1.56 10.96
C ALA A 34 6.39 -1.25 10.70
N PRO A 35 7.16 -2.21 10.16
CA PRO A 35 8.53 -1.94 9.75
C PRO A 35 8.57 -0.95 8.59
N ILE A 36 9.57 -0.08 8.63
CA ILE A 36 9.93 0.86 7.57
C ILE A 36 10.82 0.12 6.58
N ILE A 37 10.41 0.07 5.31
CA ILE A 37 11.16 -0.60 4.25
C ILE A 37 11.37 0.35 3.08
N GLN A 38 12.63 0.67 2.78
CA GLN A 38 13.01 1.54 1.67
C GLN A 38 13.83 0.82 0.59
N GLU A 39 14.54 -0.25 0.95
CA GLU A 39 15.38 -1.03 0.02
C GLU A 39 14.52 -2.05 -0.76
N PRO A 40 14.51 -2.01 -2.12
CA PRO A 40 13.68 -2.88 -2.95
C PRO A 40 13.89 -4.38 -2.70
N GLN A 41 15.14 -4.82 -2.53
CA GLN A 41 15.45 -6.23 -2.27
C GLN A 41 14.92 -6.69 -0.92
N VAL A 42 14.90 -5.81 0.09
CA VAL A 42 14.34 -6.12 1.41
C VAL A 42 12.83 -6.25 1.33
N LEU A 43 12.15 -5.32 0.64
CA LEU A 43 10.71 -5.40 0.41
C LEU A 43 10.33 -6.69 -0.32
N LYS A 44 11.12 -7.11 -1.32
CA LYS A 44 10.90 -8.36 -2.03
C LYS A 44 10.92 -9.57 -1.10
N GLU A 45 11.96 -9.71 -0.27
CA GLU A 45 12.04 -10.81 0.69
C GLU A 45 10.92 -10.76 1.73
N TYR A 46 10.53 -9.55 2.14
CA TYR A 46 9.44 -9.35 3.09
C TYR A 46 8.07 -9.75 2.51
N LEU A 47 7.80 -9.41 1.25
CA LEU A 47 6.59 -9.82 0.52
C LEU A 47 6.55 -11.34 0.30
N ASP A 48 7.68 -11.96 -0.06
CA ASP A 48 7.78 -13.42 -0.16
C ASP A 48 7.47 -14.09 1.18
N ALA A 49 8.01 -13.55 2.28
CA ALA A 49 7.77 -14.04 3.63
C ALA A 49 6.33 -13.82 4.12
N SER A 50 5.62 -12.81 3.60
CA SER A 50 4.23 -12.50 3.98
C SER A 50 3.22 -13.56 3.54
N GLY A 51 3.54 -14.29 2.45
CA GLY A 51 2.63 -15.24 1.83
C GLY A 51 1.47 -14.60 1.04
N ILE A 52 1.61 -13.31 0.67
CA ILE A 52 0.60 -12.61 -0.16
C ILE A 52 0.44 -13.23 -1.54
N VAL A 53 1.53 -13.74 -2.14
CA VAL A 53 1.46 -14.45 -3.41
C VAL A 53 0.73 -15.79 -3.24
N GLY A 54 -0.19 -16.06 -4.16
CA GLY A 54 -1.10 -17.18 -4.13
C GLY A 54 -2.31 -16.99 -3.21
N SER A 55 -2.51 -15.82 -2.61
CA SER A 55 -3.73 -15.50 -1.86
C SER A 55 -4.86 -15.06 -2.79
N THR A 56 -6.09 -15.41 -2.43
CA THR A 56 -7.31 -14.99 -3.13
C THR A 56 -7.89 -13.75 -2.45
N ILE A 57 -7.99 -12.65 -3.20
CA ILE A 57 -8.56 -11.39 -2.75
C ILE A 57 -10.05 -11.60 -2.49
N LYS A 58 -10.49 -11.24 -1.29
CA LYS A 58 -11.91 -11.17 -0.92
C LYS A 58 -12.45 -9.75 -1.04
N GLU A 59 -11.63 -8.77 -0.71
CA GLU A 59 -12.00 -7.37 -0.61
C GLU A 59 -10.73 -6.50 -0.57
N ILE A 60 -10.81 -5.28 -1.09
CA ILE A 60 -9.84 -4.21 -0.82
C ILE A 60 -10.55 -3.13 -0.01
N ALA A 61 -9.95 -2.75 1.10
CA ALA A 61 -10.45 -1.71 2.00
C ALA A 61 -9.34 -0.68 2.27
N VAL A 62 -9.67 0.31 3.09
CA VAL A 62 -8.73 1.30 3.61
C VAL A 62 -8.98 1.44 5.10
N VAL A 63 -7.93 1.70 5.88
CA VAL A 63 -8.09 2.05 7.28
C VAL A 63 -8.69 3.45 7.37
N HIS A 64 -9.72 3.65 8.18
CA HIS A 64 -10.29 4.99 8.32
C HIS A 64 -9.59 5.74 9.46
N GLN A 65 -8.71 6.70 9.12
CA GLN A 65 -8.33 7.75 10.06
C GLN A 65 -9.45 8.79 10.18
N ASN A 66 -9.70 9.26 11.40
CA ASN A 66 -10.68 10.33 11.66
C ASN A 66 -10.22 11.71 11.18
N TYR A 67 -9.06 11.82 10.54
CA TYR A 67 -8.37 13.10 10.35
C TYR A 67 -8.26 13.57 8.90
N HIS A 68 -8.30 12.68 7.91
CA HIS A 68 -8.04 13.07 6.52
C HIS A 68 -8.88 12.27 5.52
N ILE A 69 -10.07 12.76 5.19
CA ILE A 69 -10.77 12.35 3.98
C ILE A 69 -11.05 13.62 3.18
N TYR A 70 -10.05 14.04 2.43
CA TYR A 70 -10.25 14.95 1.31
C TYR A 70 -10.82 14.16 0.13
N ASN A 71 -11.56 14.83 -0.74
CA ASN A 71 -12.29 14.28 -1.89
C ASN A 71 -11.46 13.28 -2.71
N ARG A 72 -11.55 11.97 -2.39
CA ARG A 72 -10.94 10.91 -3.20
C ARG A 72 -11.72 10.77 -4.50
N ASN A 73 -11.23 11.43 -5.54
CA ASN A 73 -11.76 11.30 -6.89
C ASN A 73 -11.28 9.97 -7.48
N ILE A 74 -12.20 9.18 -8.07
CA ILE A 74 -11.80 8.12 -8.99
C ILE A 74 -11.59 8.77 -10.35
N PHE A 75 -10.39 8.61 -10.90
CA PHE A 75 -10.09 9.06 -12.25
C PHE A 75 -10.05 7.86 -13.17
N TYR A 76 -11.02 7.80 -14.08
CA TYR A 76 -11.02 6.81 -15.17
C TYR A 76 -10.06 7.26 -16.26
N LEU A 77 -9.21 6.35 -16.72
CA LEU A 77 -8.19 6.68 -17.71
C LEU A 77 -8.81 6.81 -19.11
N GLU A 78 -8.42 7.87 -19.85
CA GLU A 78 -9.05 8.32 -21.11
C GLU A 78 -9.06 7.28 -22.26
N ASN A 79 -8.35 6.15 -22.10
CA ASN A 79 -8.25 5.09 -23.11
C ASN A 79 -9.51 4.22 -23.26
N GLY A 80 -10.65 4.62 -22.70
CA GLY A 80 -11.98 4.05 -23.02
C GLY A 80 -12.27 2.65 -22.47
N ARG A 81 -11.39 2.05 -21.66
CA ARG A 81 -11.71 0.83 -20.91
C ARG A 81 -12.16 1.22 -19.50
N SER A 82 -13.44 1.03 -19.22
CA SER A 82 -14.13 1.37 -17.95
C SER A 82 -13.54 0.74 -16.68
N ASN A 83 -12.48 -0.07 -16.79
CA ASN A 83 -11.91 -0.88 -15.71
C ASN A 83 -10.50 -0.41 -15.32
N ASN A 84 -9.93 0.58 -16.01
CA ASN A 84 -8.65 1.19 -15.67
C ASN A 84 -8.88 2.52 -14.99
N PHE A 85 -8.45 2.64 -13.74
CA PHE A 85 -8.63 3.86 -12.96
C PHE A 85 -7.53 4.01 -11.93
N TYR A 86 -7.44 5.21 -11.35
CA TYR A 86 -6.62 5.46 -10.18
C TYR A 86 -7.34 6.31 -9.14
N ILE A 87 -6.78 6.27 -7.94
CA ILE A 87 -7.21 7.05 -6.78
C ILE A 87 -5.93 7.66 -6.21
N GLU A 88 -5.93 8.96 -6.01
CA GLU A 88 -4.85 9.74 -5.39
C GLU A 88 -5.24 10.20 -3.96
N ASP A 89 -4.33 10.90 -3.29
CA ASP A 89 -4.51 11.44 -1.94
C ASP A 89 -4.85 10.36 -0.89
N ILE A 90 -4.18 9.20 -1.00
CA ILE A 90 -4.32 8.07 -0.07
C ILE A 90 -3.30 8.22 1.05
N LEU A 91 -3.74 8.83 2.15
CA LEU A 91 -2.96 9.00 3.39
C LEU A 91 -3.10 7.84 4.39
N ASP A 92 -3.94 6.85 4.07
CA ASP A 92 -4.29 5.76 4.95
C ASP A 92 -3.81 4.42 4.41
N PRO A 93 -3.43 3.46 5.28
CA PRO A 93 -3.08 2.13 4.84
C PRO A 93 -4.22 1.48 4.04
N ILE A 94 -3.88 0.95 2.87
CA ILE A 94 -4.74 0.09 2.07
C ILE A 94 -4.68 -1.33 2.62
N ILE A 95 -5.84 -1.96 2.72
CA ILE A 95 -5.97 -3.31 3.26
C ILE A 95 -6.38 -4.26 2.14
N ILE A 96 -5.54 -5.23 1.83
CA ILE A 96 -5.88 -6.35 0.94
C ILE A 96 -6.34 -7.52 1.80
N ILE A 97 -7.64 -7.77 1.84
CA ILE A 97 -8.22 -8.85 2.63
C ILE A 97 -8.30 -10.10 1.76
N THR A 98 -7.75 -11.21 2.27
CA THR A 98 -7.62 -12.44 1.49
C THR A 98 -8.14 -13.67 2.24
N ASP A 99 -8.04 -14.84 1.61
CA ASP A 99 -8.21 -16.13 2.26
C ASP A 99 -7.06 -16.51 3.21
N LYS A 100 -5.91 -15.82 3.13
CA LYS A 100 -4.68 -16.10 3.89
C LYS A 100 -4.31 -15.04 4.93
N GLY A 101 -5.21 -14.10 5.20
CA GLY A 101 -5.01 -12.98 6.12
C GLY A 101 -5.31 -11.63 5.49
N CYS A 102 -5.13 -10.56 6.27
CA CYS A 102 -5.23 -9.17 5.84
C CYS A 102 -3.83 -8.59 5.72
N TYR A 103 -3.51 -8.00 4.56
CA TYR A 103 -2.23 -7.32 4.33
C TYR A 103 -2.48 -5.83 4.40
N GLU A 104 -1.85 -5.17 5.38
CA GLU A 104 -2.00 -3.74 5.59
C GLU A 104 -0.78 -3.02 5.02
N ILE A 105 -0.99 -2.16 4.03
CA ILE A 105 0.06 -1.56 3.20
C ILE A 105 -0.12 -0.05 3.20
N ASP A 106 0.90 0.65 3.66
CA ASP A 106 1.02 2.10 3.58
C ASP A 106 2.20 2.45 2.66
N PHE A 107 1.91 3.33 1.72
CA PHE A 107 2.78 3.81 0.64
C PHE A 107 2.63 5.33 0.51
N SER A 108 2.27 6.02 1.61
CA SER A 108 2.05 7.47 1.59
C SER A 108 3.35 8.26 1.56
N GLU A 109 4.38 7.86 2.29
CA GLU A 109 5.70 8.52 2.21
C GLU A 109 6.52 7.99 1.01
N SER A 110 7.13 8.91 0.26
CA SER A 110 8.01 8.57 -0.85
C SER A 110 9.04 7.51 -0.49
N SER A 111 9.18 6.55 -1.39
CA SER A 111 10.17 5.48 -1.31
C SER A 111 10.11 4.60 -0.06
N THR A 112 9.02 4.69 0.70
CA THR A 112 8.89 4.02 1.99
C THR A 112 7.62 3.18 2.02
N VAL A 113 7.78 1.89 2.29
CA VAL A 113 6.69 0.95 2.45
C VAL A 113 6.60 0.50 3.89
N ARG A 114 5.42 0.62 4.46
CA ARG A 114 5.06 0.01 5.74
C ARG A 114 4.06 -1.10 5.46
N LEU A 115 4.43 -2.33 5.84
CA LEU A 115 3.61 -3.51 5.58
C LEU A 115 3.50 -4.40 6.81
N THR A 116 2.28 -4.72 7.20
CA THR A 116 1.99 -5.75 8.19
C THR A 116 1.01 -6.79 7.64
N LYS A 117 0.84 -7.86 8.42
CA LYS A 117 -0.13 -8.90 8.15
C LYS A 117 -0.89 -9.21 9.43
N ASP A 118 -2.22 -9.20 9.34
CA ASP A 118 -3.15 -9.52 10.42
C ASP A 118 -2.85 -8.72 11.72
N CYS A 119 -2.36 -7.48 11.57
CA CYS A 119 -1.96 -6.64 12.70
C CYS A 119 -3.13 -5.79 13.21
N LEU A 120 -3.89 -5.22 12.28
CA LEU A 120 -4.97 -4.30 12.61
C LEU A 120 -6.28 -5.07 12.89
N LYS A 121 -7.13 -4.51 13.75
CA LYS A 121 -8.43 -5.11 14.06
C LYS A 121 -9.40 -4.90 12.91
N ARG A 122 -10.26 -5.88 12.63
CA ARG A 122 -11.26 -5.81 11.54
C ARG A 122 -12.18 -4.58 11.61
N CYS A 123 -12.51 -4.11 12.81
CA CYS A 123 -13.32 -2.90 12.99
C CYS A 123 -12.65 -1.61 12.49
N MET A 124 -11.32 -1.60 12.33
CA MET A 124 -10.56 -0.46 11.78
C MET A 124 -10.63 -0.40 10.25
N TYR A 125 -11.01 -1.50 9.60
CA TYR A 125 -11.22 -1.56 8.16
C TYR A 125 -12.64 -1.12 7.77
N ASP A 126 -13.49 -0.78 8.75
CA ASP A 126 -14.93 -0.70 8.54
C ASP A 126 -15.44 0.68 8.13
N PHE A 127 -16.06 0.70 6.96
CA PHE A 127 -16.58 1.88 6.28
C PHE A 127 -17.79 2.50 7.00
N GLU A 128 -18.59 1.69 7.70
CA GLU A 128 -19.87 2.12 8.30
C GLU A 128 -19.73 3.12 9.46
N ASN A 129 -18.54 3.21 10.10
CA ASN A 129 -18.32 4.09 11.26
C ASN A 129 -17.65 5.43 10.92
N SER A 130 -17.63 5.79 9.64
CA SER A 130 -16.83 6.92 9.18
C SER A 130 -17.69 8.20 9.04
N PHE A 131 -17.26 9.31 9.66
CA PHE A 131 -18.04 10.56 9.88
C PHE A 131 -18.26 11.52 8.69
N TYR A 132 -17.98 11.13 7.45
CA TYR A 132 -17.99 12.03 6.28
C TYR A 132 -18.93 11.48 5.19
N GLU A 133 -19.67 12.37 4.54
CA GLU A 133 -20.81 12.06 3.66
C GLU A 133 -20.42 11.73 2.21
N ASP A 134 -19.28 12.23 1.72
CA ASP A 134 -18.79 12.02 0.33
C ASP A 134 -17.65 11.01 0.29
N LYS A 135 -17.97 9.70 0.29
CA LYS A 135 -16.95 8.65 0.36
C LYS A 135 -16.89 7.74 -0.84
N LEU A 136 -15.67 7.59 -1.31
CA LEU A 136 -15.28 6.50 -2.17
C LEU A 136 -15.28 5.17 -1.39
N ASP A 137 -16.23 4.29 -1.69
CA ASP A 137 -16.24 2.92 -1.18
C ASP A 137 -15.21 2.06 -1.94
N MET A 138 -14.02 1.91 -1.35
CA MET A 138 -12.94 1.08 -1.90
C MET A 138 -13.38 -0.36 -2.17
N ARG A 139 -14.27 -0.91 -1.33
CA ARG A 139 -14.74 -2.29 -1.45
C ARG A 139 -15.55 -2.46 -2.73
N LYS A 140 -16.44 -1.51 -2.99
CA LYS A 140 -17.24 -1.47 -4.21
C LYS A 140 -16.38 -1.20 -5.44
N THR A 141 -15.48 -0.22 -5.34
CA THR A 141 -14.61 0.22 -6.43
C THR A 141 -13.69 -0.89 -6.92
N PHE A 142 -13.10 -1.67 -6.00
CA PHE A 142 -12.19 -2.78 -6.33
C PHE A 142 -12.88 -4.15 -6.35
N SER A 143 -14.21 -4.21 -6.29
CA SER A 143 -14.98 -5.48 -6.27
C SER A 143 -14.69 -6.40 -7.47
N ILE A 144 -14.19 -5.85 -8.57
CA ILE A 144 -13.75 -6.61 -9.75
C ILE A 144 -12.57 -7.57 -9.45
N LEU A 145 -11.81 -7.29 -8.38
CA LEU A 145 -10.72 -8.13 -7.89
C LEU A 145 -11.20 -9.23 -6.93
N ASN A 146 -12.47 -9.26 -6.54
CA ASN A 146 -12.98 -10.29 -5.65
C ASN A 146 -12.87 -11.68 -6.32
N ASN A 147 -12.39 -12.65 -5.54
CA ASN A 147 -12.08 -14.01 -5.97
C ASN A 147 -10.92 -14.11 -6.99
N LYS A 148 -10.16 -13.03 -7.22
CA LYS A 148 -8.94 -13.07 -8.02
C LYS A 148 -7.75 -13.43 -7.14
N GLN A 149 -6.83 -14.19 -7.69
CA GLN A 149 -5.63 -14.61 -6.97
C GLN A 149 -4.48 -13.66 -7.30
N ILE A 150 -3.74 -13.21 -6.30
CA ILE A 150 -2.45 -12.55 -6.50
C ILE A 150 -1.45 -13.62 -6.92
N ILE A 151 -0.92 -13.53 -8.14
CA ILE A 151 -0.03 -14.55 -8.73
C ILE A 151 1.45 -14.17 -8.67
N GLY A 152 1.75 -12.92 -8.34
CA GLY A 152 3.11 -12.42 -8.21
C GLY A 152 3.12 -10.92 -7.95
N PHE A 153 4.33 -10.37 -7.87
CA PHE A 153 4.56 -8.93 -7.76
C PHE A 153 5.86 -8.54 -8.47
N THR A 154 6.02 -7.24 -8.73
CA THR A 154 7.30 -6.64 -9.07
C THR A 154 7.46 -5.33 -8.31
N ILE A 155 8.70 -4.93 -8.11
CA ILE A 155 9.07 -3.63 -7.53
C ILE A 155 9.85 -2.89 -8.61
N LYS A 156 9.46 -1.64 -8.90
CA LYS A 156 10.30 -0.75 -9.70
C LYS A 156 11.15 0.07 -8.76
N GLU A 157 12.39 0.29 -9.16
CA GLU A 157 13.39 0.97 -8.37
C GLU A 157 13.63 2.40 -8.89
N GLN A 158 14.10 3.28 -8.02
CA GLN A 158 14.63 4.61 -8.36
C GLN A 158 15.92 4.90 -7.62
N ASP A 159 16.64 5.93 -8.04
CA ASP A 159 17.84 6.41 -7.35
C ASP A 159 17.48 7.36 -6.20
N PHE A 160 18.49 7.79 -5.45
CA PHE A 160 18.32 8.71 -4.33
C PHE A 160 17.76 10.08 -4.76
N GLU A 161 18.21 10.63 -5.89
CA GLU A 161 17.80 11.98 -6.31
C GLU A 161 16.30 12.04 -6.61
N HIS A 162 15.76 11.01 -7.28
CA HIS A 162 14.32 10.92 -7.52
C HIS A 162 13.53 10.58 -6.26
N ALA A 163 14.09 9.76 -5.36
CA ALA A 163 13.46 9.47 -4.08
C ALA A 163 13.32 10.73 -3.21
N ASP A 164 14.39 11.53 -3.12
CA ASP A 164 14.50 12.74 -2.31
C ASP A 164 13.65 13.90 -2.82
N ASP A 165 13.44 14.02 -4.14
CA ASP A 165 12.60 15.07 -4.75
C ASP A 165 11.15 15.01 -4.25
N ASP A 166 10.62 13.79 -4.09
CA ASP A 166 9.27 13.55 -3.58
C ASP A 166 9.22 13.34 -2.06
N PHE A 167 10.36 13.27 -1.37
CA PHE A 167 10.42 12.93 0.05
C PHE A 167 10.20 14.15 0.94
N THR A 168 9.31 14.03 1.92
CA THR A 168 9.04 15.14 2.85
C THR A 168 9.61 14.90 4.24
N GLY A 169 9.94 13.65 4.57
CA GLY A 169 10.34 13.24 5.91
C GLY A 169 9.18 13.27 6.90
N SER A 170 7.95 13.13 6.39
CA SER A 170 6.77 12.95 7.22
C SER A 170 7.00 11.77 8.18
N TYR A 171 6.44 11.90 9.38
CA TYR A 171 6.65 10.97 10.51
C TYR A 171 8.10 10.80 11.01
N GLY A 172 9.06 11.61 10.54
CA GLY A 172 10.45 11.59 11.02
C GLY A 172 11.29 10.45 10.42
N ILE A 173 10.85 9.92 9.27
CA ILE A 173 11.62 8.95 8.48
C ILE A 173 12.69 9.72 7.69
N GLY A 174 13.88 9.14 7.54
CA GLY A 174 14.95 9.70 6.70
C GLY A 174 15.26 8.81 5.50
N LEU A 175 15.87 9.38 4.46
CA LEU A 175 16.50 8.64 3.37
C LEU A 175 18.00 8.51 3.62
N ASP A 176 18.57 7.32 3.41
CA ASP A 176 20.01 7.09 3.48
C ASP A 176 20.68 7.30 2.12
N SER A 177 21.32 8.45 1.92
CA SER A 177 22.07 8.73 0.68
C SER A 177 23.10 7.67 0.24
N ALA A 178 23.51 6.75 1.13
CA ALA A 178 24.39 5.64 0.80
C ALA A 178 23.66 4.39 0.26
N GLN A 179 22.33 4.31 0.40
CA GLN A 179 21.51 3.22 -0.15
C GLN A 179 21.56 3.23 -1.69
N LYS A 180 21.65 2.04 -2.29
CA LYS A 180 21.87 1.90 -3.74
C LYS A 180 20.65 2.25 -4.59
N SER A 181 19.46 1.92 -4.10
CA SER A 181 18.21 2.13 -4.82
C SER A 181 17.04 2.16 -3.84
N TYR A 182 15.94 2.74 -4.29
CA TYR A 182 14.74 3.02 -3.53
C TYR A 182 13.51 2.47 -4.22
N ILE A 183 12.43 2.29 -3.48
CA ILE A 183 11.17 1.75 -4.01
C ILE A 183 10.45 2.88 -4.76
N LYS A 184 10.17 2.70 -6.04
CA LYS A 184 9.35 3.64 -6.83
C LYS A 184 7.90 3.17 -6.95
N GLU A 185 7.72 1.90 -7.29
CA GLU A 185 6.40 1.31 -7.48
C GLU A 185 6.38 -0.10 -6.89
N LEU A 186 5.27 -0.47 -6.25
CA LEU A 186 4.94 -1.85 -5.91
C LEU A 186 3.74 -2.30 -6.74
N ILE A 187 3.92 -3.36 -7.53
CA ILE A 187 2.91 -3.85 -8.46
C ILE A 187 2.55 -5.29 -8.10
N PHE A 188 1.28 -5.56 -7.78
CA PHE A 188 0.75 -6.91 -7.67
C PHE A 188 0.05 -7.34 -8.95
N PHE A 189 0.27 -8.57 -9.37
CA PHE A 189 -0.38 -9.17 -10.54
C PHE A 189 -1.48 -10.13 -10.11
N THR A 190 -2.63 -10.07 -10.78
CA THR A 190 -3.73 -11.00 -10.54
C THR A 190 -3.87 -12.03 -11.68
N ASN A 191 -4.46 -13.17 -11.35
CA ASN A 191 -4.69 -14.27 -12.31
C ASN A 191 -5.66 -13.94 -13.45
N ASP A 192 -6.39 -12.82 -13.37
CA ASP A 192 -7.23 -12.30 -14.46
C ASP A 192 -6.55 -11.18 -15.25
N ASN A 193 -5.22 -11.13 -15.22
CA ASN A 193 -4.41 -10.24 -16.04
C ASN A 193 -4.62 -8.75 -15.71
N ARG A 194 -4.73 -8.42 -14.41
CA ARG A 194 -4.70 -7.04 -13.92
C ARG A 194 -3.48 -6.79 -13.02
N LYS A 195 -3.19 -5.51 -12.87
CA LYS A 195 -2.14 -4.94 -12.03
C LYS A 195 -2.78 -4.03 -11.00
N LEU A 196 -2.47 -4.26 -9.73
CA LEU A 196 -2.73 -3.33 -8.63
C LEU A 196 -1.41 -2.62 -8.33
N VAL A 197 -1.33 -1.32 -8.59
CA VAL A 197 -0.08 -0.55 -8.53
C VAL A 197 -0.15 0.47 -7.43
N PHE A 198 0.79 0.38 -6.49
CA PHE A 198 1.05 1.34 -5.44
C PHE A 198 2.22 2.22 -5.87
N ILE A 199 1.98 3.54 -5.90
CA ILE A 199 3.01 4.57 -6.04
C ILE A 199 2.72 5.66 -5.00
N ASN A 200 3.61 6.63 -4.91
CA ASN A 200 3.41 7.87 -4.15
C ASN A 200 3.50 9.08 -5.10
N ASP A 201 2.91 10.19 -4.66
CA ASP A 201 3.03 11.54 -5.19
C ASP A 201 3.31 12.44 -3.98
N PHE A 202 4.58 12.79 -3.76
CA PHE A 202 5.05 13.31 -2.47
C PHE A 202 4.65 12.41 -1.28
N ASP A 203 3.81 12.97 -0.37
CA ASP A 203 3.25 12.34 0.84
C ASP A 203 1.91 11.63 0.60
N ASP A 204 1.44 11.62 -0.64
CA ASP A 204 0.14 11.09 -1.00
C ASP A 204 0.29 9.76 -1.73
N GLY A 205 -0.27 8.69 -1.15
CA GLY A 205 -0.35 7.41 -1.83
C GLY A 205 -1.27 7.49 -3.05
N VAL A 206 -0.89 6.82 -4.12
CA VAL A 206 -1.72 6.66 -5.33
C VAL A 206 -1.86 5.18 -5.66
N LEU A 207 -3.10 4.74 -5.88
CA LEU A 207 -3.45 3.35 -6.18
C LEU A 207 -4.08 3.25 -7.55
N TYR A 208 -3.44 2.53 -8.47
CA TYR A 208 -3.99 2.21 -9.79
C TYR A 208 -4.54 0.78 -9.84
N LEU A 209 -5.64 0.62 -10.57
CA LEU A 209 -6.06 -0.65 -11.14
C LEU A 209 -5.92 -0.59 -12.65
N LEU A 210 -5.11 -1.48 -13.23
CA LEU A 210 -4.83 -1.51 -14.66
C LEU A 210 -4.98 -2.92 -15.24
N ASP A 211 -5.50 -3.05 -16.44
CA ASP A 211 -5.30 -4.24 -17.26
C ASP A 211 -3.80 -4.43 -17.56
N ALA A 212 -3.32 -5.68 -17.64
CA ALA A 212 -1.88 -5.93 -17.70
C ALA A 212 -1.20 -5.53 -19.02
N ASP A 213 -1.97 -5.33 -20.10
CA ASP A 213 -1.48 -4.80 -21.37
C ASP A 213 -1.17 -3.30 -21.32
N VAL A 214 -1.54 -2.62 -20.22
CA VAL A 214 -1.12 -1.25 -19.94
C VAL A 214 0.29 -1.27 -19.35
N GLU A 215 1.27 -0.76 -20.11
CA GLU A 215 2.69 -0.71 -19.71
C GLU A 215 3.00 0.42 -18.72
N LYS A 216 2.18 1.48 -18.67
CA LYS A 216 2.37 2.64 -17.78
C LYS A 216 1.11 2.99 -17.01
N GLY A 217 1.24 3.22 -15.69
CA GLY A 217 0.28 4.00 -14.93
C GLY A 217 0.34 5.45 -15.41
N PHE A 218 -0.78 5.98 -15.87
CA PHE A 218 -0.84 7.28 -16.53
C PHE A 218 -0.80 8.42 -15.51
N LYS A 219 0.41 8.74 -15.05
CA LYS A 219 0.91 10.10 -14.83
C LYS A 219 2.43 10.01 -15.10
N ASP A 220 2.86 10.44 -16.29
CA ASP A 220 4.28 10.70 -16.53
C ASP A 220 4.58 12.02 -15.80
N TRP A 221 5.19 11.94 -14.62
CA TRP A 221 5.88 13.07 -13.99
C TRP A 221 7.35 13.03 -14.45
#